data_AF-A0A944B7E0-F1
#
_entry.id   AF-A0A944B7E0-F1
#
_cell.length_a   1.000
_cell.length_b   1.000
_cell.length_c   1.000
_cell.angle_alpha   90.00
_cell.angle_beta   90.00
_cell.angle_gamma   90.00
#
_symmetry.space_group_name_H-M   'P 1'
#
loop_
_entity.id
_entity.type
_entity.pdbx_description
1 polymer ?
#
loop_
_entity_poly.entity_id
_entity_poly.type
_entity_poly.pdbx_seq_one_letter_code
_entity_poly.pdbx_strand_id
1 'polypeptide(L)'
;MSSYPYDINEQCLIVRLTPELATLPFECGNTDGDKDLEDFFHNQAIHFSKERLGQTYCLIDNNGEVAELVAFFTVSNDSIKTTFIPKKAVNKIERKFQGENIFIHILQYF
;
A
#
# COMPACT_ATOMS: atom_id res chain seq x y z
N MET A 1 -8.21 -13.78 20.50
CA MET A 1 -7.95 -12.54 19.73
C MET A 1 -7.38 -11.55 20.71
N SER A 2 -6.08 -11.28 20.62
CA SER A 2 -5.44 -10.21 21.39
C SER A 2 -6.07 -8.90 20.96
N SER A 3 -6.74 -8.21 21.88
CA SER A 3 -7.20 -6.84 21.68
C SER A 3 -5.96 -5.97 21.64
N TYR A 4 -5.54 -5.54 20.45
CA TYR A 4 -4.53 -4.50 20.36
C TYR A 4 -5.17 -3.20 20.86
N PRO A 5 -4.46 -2.38 21.64
CA PRO A 5 -5.00 -1.15 22.21
C PRO A 5 -5.24 -0.05 21.17
N TYR A 6 -4.80 -0.27 19.92
CA TYR A 6 -4.89 0.67 18.81
C TYR A 6 -5.53 -0.02 17.60
N ASP A 7 -6.62 0.53 17.09
CA ASP A 7 -7.28 0.08 15.86
C ASP A 7 -7.11 1.12 14.75
N ILE A 8 -6.20 0.80 13.83
CA ILE A 8 -5.87 1.61 12.65
C ILE A 8 -7.13 1.93 11.81
N ASN A 9 -8.12 1.02 11.77
CA ASN A 9 -9.30 1.21 10.94
C ASN A 9 -10.27 2.23 11.52
N GLU A 10 -10.29 2.37 12.84
CA GLU A 10 -11.17 3.31 13.54
C GLU A 10 -10.49 4.65 13.82
N GLN A 11 -9.16 4.63 14.00
CA GLN A 11 -8.39 5.77 14.48
C GLN A 11 -7.62 6.51 13.39
N CYS A 12 -7.39 5.90 12.22
CA CYS A 12 -6.66 6.53 11.13
C CYS A 12 -7.55 6.95 9.98
N LEU A 13 -7.19 8.08 9.37
CA LEU A 13 -7.72 8.51 8.08
C LEU A 13 -6.79 8.05 6.96
N ILE A 14 -7.36 7.36 5.96
CA ILE A 14 -6.65 7.01 4.74
C ILE A 14 -6.74 8.19 3.77
N VAL A 15 -5.60 8.79 3.46
CA VAL A 15 -5.47 9.92 2.54
C VAL A 15 -4.50 9.60 1.42
N ARG A 16 -4.69 10.21 0.25
CA ARG A 16 -3.74 10.08 -0.85
C ARG A 16 -2.45 10.84 -0.50
N LEU A 17 -1.29 10.26 -0.83
CA LEU A 17 -0.01 10.93 -0.63
C LEU A 17 0.03 12.28 -1.38
N THR A 18 0.37 13.33 -0.65
CA THR A 18 0.66 14.67 -1.18
C THR A 18 2.11 15.05 -0.86
N PRO A 19 2.71 16.03 -1.57
CA PRO A 19 4.06 16.48 -1.27
C PRO A 19 4.23 16.98 0.18
N GLU A 20 3.18 17.55 0.76
CA GLU A 20 3.17 17.99 2.17
C GLU A 20 3.30 16.80 3.11
N LEU A 21 2.50 15.75 2.89
CA LEU A 21 2.55 14.52 3.69
C LEU A 21 3.88 13.76 3.54
N ALA A 22 4.53 13.84 2.38
CA ALA A 22 5.85 13.24 2.16
C ALA A 22 6.96 13.89 3.00
N THR A 23 6.72 15.07 3.58
CA THR A 23 7.67 15.75 4.49
C THR A 23 7.48 15.40 5.96
N LEU A 24 6.39 14.70 6.31
CA LEU A 24 6.17 14.25 7.68
C LEU A 24 7.24 13.22 8.06
N PRO A 25 7.75 13.26 9.30
CA PRO A 25 8.68 12.24 9.77
C PRO A 25 8.00 10.86 9.74
N PHE A 26 8.70 9.87 9.22
CA PHE A 26 8.24 8.49 9.18
C PHE A 26 9.42 7.57 9.46
N GLU A 27 9.23 6.61 10.37
CA GLU A 27 10.20 5.57 10.67
C GLU A 27 9.45 4.25 10.81
N CYS A 28 9.67 3.30 9.91
CA CYS A 28 8.99 2.00 9.97
C CYS A 28 9.81 0.93 10.70
N GLY A 29 11.10 1.17 10.93
CA GLY A 29 11.94 0.26 11.69
C GLY A 29 13.43 0.56 11.56
N ASN A 30 14.25 -0.34 12.13
CA ASN A 30 15.70 -0.16 12.21
C ASN A 30 16.49 -1.05 11.24
N THR A 31 15.82 -1.87 10.43
CA THR A 31 16.49 -2.75 9.47
C THR A 31 16.80 -2.02 8.16
N ASP A 32 17.73 -2.56 7.37
CA ASP A 32 18.08 -1.94 6.08
C ASP A 32 16.90 -1.95 5.10
N GLY A 33 15.98 -2.91 5.21
CA GLY A 33 14.75 -2.94 4.40
C GLY A 33 13.74 -1.86 4.81
N ASP A 34 13.68 -1.53 6.10
CA ASP A 34 12.80 -0.47 6.62
C ASP A 34 13.25 0.90 6.10
N LYS A 35 14.56 1.16 6.11
CA LYS A 35 15.15 2.40 5.60
C LYS A 35 14.97 2.58 4.08
N ASP A 36 14.95 1.50 3.32
CA ASP A 36 14.65 1.55 1.87
C ASP A 36 13.18 1.97 1.63
N LEU A 37 12.26 1.50 2.48
CA LEU A 37 10.85 1.91 2.42
C LEU A 37 10.67 3.39 2.82
N GLU A 38 11.40 3.86 3.83
CA GLU A 38 11.43 5.27 4.22
C GLU A 38 11.98 6.16 3.08
N ASP A 39 13.10 5.77 2.46
CA ASP A 39 13.66 6.48 1.30
C ASP A 39 12.67 6.51 0.13
N PHE A 40 12.06 5.36 -0.18
CA PHE A 40 11.01 5.27 -1.19
C PHE A 40 9.88 6.25 -0.90
N PHE A 41 9.39 6.31 0.34
CA PHE A 41 8.30 7.20 0.73
C PHE A 41 8.64 8.68 0.52
N HIS A 42 9.81 9.11 1.01
CA HIS A 42 10.20 10.52 0.99
C HIS A 42 10.62 11.00 -0.41
N ASN A 43 11.31 10.16 -1.18
CA ASN A 43 11.98 10.59 -2.41
C ASN A 43 11.29 10.10 -3.69
N GLN A 44 10.67 8.91 -3.65
CA GLN A 44 10.26 8.20 -4.86
C GLN A 44 8.74 8.13 -5.03
N ALA A 45 7.96 7.98 -3.96
CA ALA A 45 6.53 7.72 -4.00
C ALA A 45 5.71 8.79 -4.77
N ILE A 46 6.10 10.06 -4.65
CA ILE A 46 5.49 11.16 -5.43
C ILE A 46 5.77 11.00 -6.93
N HIS A 47 7.00 10.65 -7.32
CA HIS A 47 7.34 10.41 -8.72
C HIS A 47 6.65 9.17 -9.26
N PHE A 48 6.57 8.11 -8.47
CA PHE A 48 5.87 6.87 -8.78
C PHE A 48 4.39 7.13 -9.14
N SER A 49 3.75 8.06 -8.42
CA SER A 49 2.39 8.52 -8.72
C SER A 49 2.31 9.39 -9.99
N LYS A 50 3.25 10.32 -10.19
CA LYS A 50 3.30 11.16 -11.40
C LYS A 50 3.48 10.34 -12.68
N GLU A 51 4.30 9.30 -12.61
CA GLU A 51 4.58 8.39 -13.73
C GLU A 51 3.49 7.32 -13.93
N ARG A 52 2.44 7.33 -13.09
CA ARG A 52 1.33 6.37 -13.11
C ARG A 52 1.77 4.92 -12.88
N LEU A 53 2.91 4.72 -12.21
CA LEU A 53 3.41 3.41 -11.83
C LEU A 53 2.64 2.85 -10.63
N GLY A 54 2.21 3.72 -9.71
CA GLY A 54 1.37 3.35 -8.60
C GLY A 54 0.88 4.54 -7.80
N GLN A 55 -0.13 4.33 -6.96
CA GLN A 55 -0.68 5.34 -6.08
C GLN A 55 -0.39 5.01 -4.63
N THR A 56 0.33 5.90 -3.96
CA THR A 56 0.61 5.80 -2.53
C THR A 56 -0.50 6.47 -1.71
N TYR A 57 -0.90 5.80 -0.63
CA TYR A 57 -1.86 6.24 0.36
C TYR A 57 -1.23 6.20 1.75
N CYS A 58 -1.57 7.17 2.57
CA CYS A 58 -1.07 7.36 3.93
C CYS A 58 -2.20 7.11 4.93
N LEU A 59 -1.87 6.48 6.05
CA LEU A 59 -2.72 6.36 7.22
C LEU A 59 -2.27 7.39 8.25
N ILE A 60 -3.13 8.35 8.53
CA ILE A 60 -2.85 9.46 9.42
C ILE A 60 -3.68 9.31 10.69
N ASP A 61 -3.03 9.29 11.84
CA ASP A 61 -3.70 9.46 13.13
C ASP A 61 -3.94 10.96 13.36
N ASN A 62 -5.20 11.34 13.56
CA ASN A 62 -5.59 12.71 13.84
C ASN A 62 -6.17 12.92 15.25
N ASN A 63 -6.05 11.93 16.13
CA ASN A 63 -6.63 11.98 17.48
C ASN A 63 -5.79 12.81 18.46
N GLY A 64 -4.52 13.08 18.13
CA GLY A 64 -3.60 13.90 18.91
C GLY A 64 -3.63 15.39 18.57
N GLU A 65 -2.74 16.17 19.21
CA GLU A 65 -2.55 17.61 18.92
C GLU A 65 -1.88 17.85 17.56
N VAL A 66 -1.12 16.87 17.07
CA VAL A 66 -0.43 16.89 15.78
C VAL A 66 -0.84 15.63 15.00
N ALA A 67 -1.07 15.78 13.70
CA ALA A 67 -1.36 14.65 12.83
C ALA A 67 -0.08 13.81 12.61
N GLU A 68 -0.16 12.50 12.84
CA GLU A 68 0.98 11.60 12.75
C GLU A 68 0.80 10.60 11.61
N LEU A 69 1.87 10.36 10.85
CA LEU A 69 1.89 9.35 9.80
C LEU A 69 2.17 7.98 10.42
N VAL A 70 1.15 7.12 10.47
CA VAL A 70 1.22 5.81 11.11
C VAL A 70 1.76 4.75 10.15
N ALA A 71 1.33 4.80 8.90
CA ALA A 71 1.71 3.84 7.87
C ALA A 71 1.43 4.41 6.48
N PHE A 72 2.02 3.81 5.46
CA PHE A 72 1.66 4.05 4.07
C PHE A 72 1.61 2.73 3.30
N PHE A 73 0.90 2.72 2.18
CA PHE A 73 0.92 1.61 1.23
C PHE A 73 0.82 2.16 -0.20
N THR A 74 1.39 1.42 -1.16
CA THR A 74 1.36 1.81 -2.57
C THR A 74 0.64 0.76 -3.39
N VAL A 75 -0.30 1.20 -4.21
CA VAL A 75 -1.06 0.33 -5.13
C VAL A 75 -0.61 0.59 -6.54
N SER A 76 -0.02 -0.41 -7.19
CA SER A 76 0.35 -0.37 -8.61
C SER A 76 -0.55 -1.29 -9.43
N ASN A 77 -0.66 -0.98 -10.72
CA ASN A 77 -1.27 -1.90 -11.67
C ASN A 77 -0.19 -2.88 -12.14
N ASP A 78 -0.40 -4.17 -11.91
CA ASP A 78 0.47 -5.22 -12.41
C ASP A 78 -0.35 -6.42 -12.89
N SER A 79 0.28 -7.34 -13.62
CA SER A 79 -0.31 -8.59 -14.08
C SER A 79 0.61 -9.76 -13.73
N ILE A 80 0.08 -10.75 -13.03
CA ILE A 80 0.84 -11.97 -12.71
C ILE A 80 0.55 -13.04 -13.76
N LYS A 81 1.62 -13.63 -14.31
CA LYS A 81 1.51 -14.80 -15.18
C LYS A 81 0.92 -15.98 -14.41
N THR A 82 -0.15 -16.55 -14.93
CA THR A 82 -0.87 -17.69 -14.33
C THR A 82 0.00 -18.96 -14.22
N THR A 83 1.14 -19.01 -14.90
CA THR A 83 2.12 -20.11 -14.81
C THR A 83 2.67 -20.33 -13.41
N PHE A 84 2.71 -19.28 -12.57
CA PHE A 84 3.20 -19.35 -11.20
C PHE A 84 2.08 -19.63 -10.18
N ILE A 85 0.82 -19.70 -10.63
CA ILE A 85 -0.34 -19.90 -9.78
C ILE A 85 -0.81 -21.34 -9.91
N PRO A 86 -1.10 -22.06 -8.79
CA PRO A 86 -1.64 -23.41 -8.85
C PRO A 86 -2.93 -23.47 -9.69
N LYS A 87 -3.04 -24.46 -10.60
CA LYS A 87 -4.19 -24.61 -11.52
C LYS A 87 -5.56 -24.55 -10.84
N LYS A 88 -5.69 -25.05 -9.60
CA LYS A 88 -6.94 -24.98 -8.84
C LYS A 88 -7.34 -23.53 -8.50
N ALA A 89 -6.38 -22.68 -8.20
CA ALA A 89 -6.61 -21.26 -7.93
C ALA A 89 -6.91 -20.50 -9.23
N VAL A 90 -6.18 -20.79 -10.32
CA VAL A 90 -6.46 -20.23 -11.66
C VAL A 90 -7.89 -20.53 -12.11
N ASN A 91 -8.32 -21.80 -12.07
CA ASN A 91 -9.68 -22.20 -12.44
C ASN A 91 -10.76 -21.54 -11.56
N LYS A 92 -10.45 -21.23 -10.28
CA LYS A 92 -11.37 -20.52 -9.39
C LYS A 92 -11.53 -19.05 -9.80
N ILE A 93 -10.43 -18.41 -10.23
CA ILE A 93 -10.40 -17.03 -10.70
C ILE A 93 -11.11 -16.95 -12.06
N GLU A 94 -10.76 -17.79 -13.02
CA GLU A 94 -11.36 -17.80 -14.37
C GLU A 94 -12.89 -18.00 -14.35
N ARG A 95 -13.40 -18.90 -13.49
CA ARG A 95 -14.85 -19.09 -13.37
C ARG A 95 -15.58 -17.91 -12.73
N LYS A 96 -14.90 -17.11 -11.91
CA LYS A 96 -15.49 -15.93 -11.27
C LYS A 96 -15.58 -14.72 -12.21
N PHE A 97 -14.68 -14.62 -13.18
CA PHE A 97 -14.54 -13.47 -14.07
C PHE A 97 -14.77 -13.85 -15.54
N GLN A 98 -15.89 -14.51 -15.83
CA GLN A 98 -16.21 -15.02 -17.17
C GLN A 98 -16.16 -13.91 -18.25
N GLY A 99 -15.18 -13.98 -19.15
CA GLY A 99 -15.22 -13.29 -20.46
C GLY A 99 -14.38 -12.03 -20.63
N GLU A 100 -13.68 -11.54 -19.60
CA GLU A 100 -12.79 -10.38 -19.72
C GLU A 100 -11.33 -10.78 -19.46
N ASN A 101 -10.39 -10.19 -20.21
CA ASN A 101 -8.96 -10.39 -19.98
C ASN A 101 -8.61 -9.97 -18.54
N ILE A 102 -8.28 -10.94 -17.70
CA ILE A 102 -8.10 -10.73 -16.27
C ILE A 102 -6.74 -10.05 -16.04
N PHE A 103 -6.74 -8.73 -15.89
CA PHE A 103 -5.68 -8.01 -15.20
C PHE A 103 -5.90 -8.21 -13.70
N ILE A 104 -5.13 -9.10 -13.08
CA ILE A 104 -5.18 -9.31 -11.64
C ILE A 104 -4.49 -8.11 -10.98
N HIS A 105 -5.27 -7.10 -10.60
CA HIS A 105 -4.81 -6.04 -9.71
C HIS A 105 -4.53 -6.65 -8.34
N ILE A 106 -3.29 -7.06 -8.09
CA ILE A 106 -2.87 -7.43 -6.74
C ILE A 106 -2.50 -6.14 -6.03
N LEU A 107 -3.27 -5.80 -5.00
CA LEU A 107 -2.85 -4.85 -3.98
C LEU A 107 -1.62 -5.46 -3.30
N GLN A 108 -0.43 -5.04 -3.70
CA GLN A 108 0.79 -5.49 -3.05
C GLN A 108 0.98 -4.64 -1.79
N TYR A 109 0.55 -5.22 -0.65
CA TYR A 109 0.95 -4.72 0.66
C TYR A 109 2.39 -5.18 0.87
N PHE A 110 3.33 -4.25 0.78
CA PHE A 110 4.68 -4.41 1.29
C PHE A 110 4.73 -3.87 2.71
#